data_AF-A0A367Q923-F1
#
_entry.id   AF-A0A367Q923-F1
#
_cell.length_a   1.000
_cell.length_b   1.000
_cell.length_c   1.000
_cell.angle_alpha   90.00
_cell.angle_beta   90.00
_cell.angle_gamma   90.00
#
_symmetry.space_group_name_H-M   'P 1'
#
loop_
_entity.id
_entity.type
_entity.pdbx_description
1 polymer ?
#
loop_
_entity_poly.entity_id
_entity_poly.type
_entity_poly.pdbx_seq_one_letter_code
_entity_poly.pdbx_strand_id
1 'polypeptide(L)'
;MTNQQTLQIEITNIVYKNKVKRTQSDEYVEITNQEKTPADVSGWQIASGVGRNKAFTFPQGTILAPGQSVRVYTNEVHPESGGFSCGSGVSLWKDSGDEVRLLDAQGNLVSGLAYDSKGNFTKTTTANEKTSAVDTVVENQSTDAKLNELLNKTVLIENQETKRYLFSVGEPIKGQRGDEGGWLASSGFESPKVVGADANYYNRALWKIVPSGDSFLIENQETKRYLFSDGEPIKGQRGDEGGWLASSGFESPKVVGADANYYNRALWKIVPSGDSFLIENQETKRYLFSDGEPIKGQRGDEGGWLASSGFESPKVVGADANYYNRALWKITTI
;
A
#
# COMPACT_ATOMS: atom_id res chain seq x y z
N MET A 1 -16.97 -34.53 -18.00
CA MET A 1 -16.21 -33.34 -18.43
C MET A 1 -17.23 -32.21 -18.56
N THR A 2 -17.39 -31.41 -17.51
CA THR A 2 -18.30 -30.26 -17.52
C THR A 2 -17.49 -29.06 -17.97
N ASN A 3 -17.72 -28.59 -19.20
CA ASN A 3 -17.26 -27.29 -19.66
C ASN A 3 -17.86 -26.24 -18.72
N GLN A 4 -17.06 -25.63 -17.86
CA GLN A 4 -17.47 -24.39 -17.23
C GLN A 4 -17.47 -23.32 -18.32
N GLN A 5 -18.67 -22.93 -18.73
CA GLN A 5 -18.90 -21.78 -19.59
C GLN A 5 -18.52 -20.54 -18.77
N THR A 6 -17.45 -19.86 -19.16
CA THR A 6 -17.00 -18.62 -18.51
C THR A 6 -18.08 -17.56 -18.69
N LEU A 7 -18.62 -17.02 -17.60
CA LEU A 7 -19.60 -15.93 -17.63
C LEU A 7 -18.93 -14.66 -18.22
N GLN A 8 -19.41 -14.15 -19.36
CA GLN A 8 -18.97 -12.86 -19.92
C GLN A 8 -19.77 -11.68 -19.33
N ILE A 9 -19.39 -11.27 -18.11
CA ILE A 9 -19.79 -9.98 -17.56
C ILE A 9 -18.61 -9.02 -17.73
N GLU A 10 -18.81 -7.94 -18.48
CA GLU A 10 -17.74 -7.00 -18.82
C GLU A 10 -17.97 -5.62 -18.24
N ILE A 11 -16.87 -4.92 -17.92
CA ILE A 11 -16.90 -3.46 -17.81
C ILE A 11 -17.01 -2.89 -19.22
N THR A 12 -18.13 -2.25 -19.52
CA THR A 12 -18.42 -1.71 -20.85
C THR A 12 -18.18 -0.21 -20.96
N ASN A 13 -18.20 0.52 -19.85
CA ASN A 13 -18.00 1.97 -19.85
C ASN A 13 -17.45 2.48 -18.51
N ILE A 14 -16.63 3.54 -18.57
CA ILE A 14 -16.17 4.30 -17.41
C ILE A 14 -16.29 5.79 -17.73
N VAL A 15 -16.85 6.53 -16.79
CA VAL A 15 -16.95 8.00 -16.85
C VAL A 15 -16.19 8.59 -15.66
N TYR A 16 -15.11 9.33 -15.93
CA TYR A 16 -14.11 9.76 -14.93
C TYR A 16 -13.70 11.25 -15.02
N LYS A 17 -14.45 12.07 -15.78
CA LYS A 17 -14.22 13.52 -15.98
C LYS A 17 -15.54 14.25 -16.26
N ASN A 18 -16.55 14.04 -15.41
CA ASN A 18 -17.89 14.52 -15.69
C ASN A 18 -18.19 15.88 -15.02
N LYS A 19 -19.42 16.39 -15.20
CA LYS A 19 -19.75 17.82 -15.09
C LYS A 19 -19.73 18.36 -13.66
N VAL A 20 -19.83 17.50 -12.63
CA VAL A 20 -19.85 17.94 -11.24
C VAL A 20 -18.43 18.19 -10.72
N LYS A 21 -17.95 19.42 -10.95
CA LYS A 21 -16.63 19.86 -10.47
C LYS A 21 -16.53 19.77 -8.94
N ARG A 22 -15.36 19.34 -8.44
CA ARG A 22 -14.95 19.13 -7.03
C ARG A 22 -15.34 17.78 -6.38
N THR A 23 -16.56 17.30 -6.54
CA THR A 23 -16.98 16.02 -5.92
C THR A 23 -16.98 14.86 -6.89
N GLN A 24 -17.16 15.12 -8.18
CA GLN A 24 -17.23 14.10 -9.24
C GLN A 24 -18.22 12.97 -8.89
N SER A 25 -19.34 13.33 -8.26
CA SER A 25 -20.35 12.40 -7.76
C SER A 25 -21.03 11.59 -8.86
N ASP A 26 -21.03 12.14 -10.08
CA ASP A 26 -21.64 11.63 -11.31
C ASP A 26 -20.73 10.69 -12.12
N GLU A 27 -19.52 10.42 -11.63
CA GLU A 27 -18.66 9.40 -12.19
C GLU A 27 -19.21 8.00 -11.93
N TYR A 28 -19.09 7.11 -12.92
CA TYR A 28 -19.58 5.76 -12.80
C TYR A 28 -18.79 4.75 -13.61
N VAL A 29 -18.95 3.50 -13.21
CA VAL A 29 -18.55 2.31 -13.97
C VAL A 29 -19.80 1.58 -14.39
N GLU A 30 -19.88 1.17 -15.66
CA GLU A 30 -20.97 0.36 -16.20
C GLU A 30 -20.47 -1.06 -16.47
N ILE A 31 -21.23 -2.03 -15.96
CA ILE A 31 -21.03 -3.45 -16.30
C ILE A 31 -22.23 -3.96 -17.08
N THR A 32 -21.98 -4.88 -18.01
CA THR A 32 -23.02 -5.48 -18.85
C THR A 32 -22.88 -6.99 -18.88
N ASN A 33 -24.01 -7.69 -18.73
CA ASN A 33 -24.08 -9.11 -19.01
C ASN A 33 -24.16 -9.35 -20.53
N GLN A 34 -23.10 -9.83 -21.15
CA GLN A 34 -23.07 -10.11 -22.59
C GLN A 34 -23.53 -11.53 -22.94
N GLU A 35 -23.84 -12.35 -21.93
CA GLU A 35 -24.33 -13.71 -22.13
C GLU A 35 -25.81 -13.74 -22.53
N LYS A 36 -26.24 -14.91 -23.02
CA LYS A 36 -27.65 -15.19 -23.35
C LYS A 36 -28.47 -15.68 -22.15
N THR A 37 -27.84 -15.81 -20.97
CA THR A 37 -28.47 -16.30 -19.74
C THR A 37 -28.32 -15.29 -18.60
N PRO A 38 -29.26 -15.25 -17.63
CA PRO A 38 -29.09 -14.44 -16.43
C PRO A 38 -27.81 -14.81 -15.66
N ALA A 39 -27.16 -13.82 -15.06
CA ALA A 39 -25.94 -13.99 -14.27
C ALA A 39 -26.12 -13.42 -12.87
N ASP A 40 -25.78 -14.21 -11.86
CA ASP A 40 -25.75 -13.77 -10.47
C ASP A 40 -24.40 -13.12 -10.16
N VAL A 41 -24.43 -11.83 -9.81
CA VAL A 41 -23.26 -11.03 -9.45
C VAL A 41 -23.24 -10.69 -7.96
N SER A 42 -24.02 -11.41 -7.15
CA SER A 42 -24.03 -11.24 -5.70
C SER A 42 -22.63 -11.37 -5.09
N GLY A 43 -22.20 -10.36 -4.33
CA GLY A 43 -20.88 -10.34 -3.70
C GLY A 43 -19.72 -10.05 -4.64
N TRP A 44 -19.96 -9.83 -5.94
CA TRP A 44 -18.94 -9.35 -6.86
C TRP A 44 -18.52 -7.93 -6.51
N GLN A 45 -17.32 -7.53 -6.95
CA GLN A 45 -16.73 -6.26 -6.55
C GLN A 45 -16.26 -5.42 -7.73
N ILE A 46 -16.47 -4.10 -7.66
CA ILE A 46 -15.79 -3.12 -8.53
C ILE A 46 -14.70 -2.46 -7.71
N ALA A 47 -13.44 -2.55 -8.17
CA ALA A 47 -12.27 -2.03 -7.48
C ALA A 47 -11.37 -1.21 -8.42
N SER A 48 -10.60 -0.26 -7.88
CA SER A 48 -9.50 0.37 -8.62
C SER A 48 -8.27 -0.56 -8.65
N GLY A 49 -7.51 -0.53 -9.76
CA GLY A 49 -6.28 -1.30 -9.94
C GLY A 49 -5.13 -0.82 -9.06
N VAL A 50 -5.23 0.38 -8.46
CA VAL A 50 -4.23 0.94 -7.53
C VAL A 50 -4.57 0.65 -6.06
N GLY A 51 -5.67 -0.07 -5.78
CA GLY A 51 -5.94 -0.61 -4.45
C GLY A 51 -7.39 -1.08 -4.26
N ARG A 52 -7.55 -2.24 -3.59
CA ARG A 52 -8.84 -2.85 -3.23
C ARG A 52 -9.63 -2.08 -2.15
N ASN A 53 -9.01 -1.07 -1.54
CA ASN A 53 -9.52 -0.41 -0.34
C ASN A 53 -10.61 0.67 -0.59
N LYS A 54 -11.26 0.62 -1.76
CA LYS A 54 -12.46 1.40 -2.13
C LYS A 54 -13.39 0.60 -3.06
N ALA A 55 -13.55 -0.70 -2.77
CA ALA A 55 -14.35 -1.57 -3.64
C ALA A 55 -15.85 -1.46 -3.33
N PHE A 56 -16.68 -1.26 -4.34
CA PHE A 56 -18.13 -1.47 -4.23
C PHE A 56 -18.41 -2.97 -4.30
N THR A 57 -19.24 -3.50 -3.40
CA THR A 57 -19.67 -4.90 -3.43
C THR A 57 -21.15 -4.97 -3.78
N PHE A 58 -21.51 -5.75 -4.79
CA PHE A 58 -22.90 -5.96 -5.17
C PHE A 58 -23.69 -6.66 -4.06
N PRO A 59 -24.87 -6.16 -3.68
CA PRO A 59 -25.72 -6.80 -2.67
C PRO A 59 -26.12 -8.22 -3.07
N GLN A 60 -26.43 -9.04 -2.06
CA GLN A 60 -26.97 -10.38 -2.27
C GLN A 60 -28.30 -10.33 -3.05
N GLY A 61 -28.47 -11.26 -3.99
CA GLY A 61 -29.62 -11.33 -4.88
C GLY A 61 -29.53 -10.44 -6.13
N THR A 62 -28.35 -9.88 -6.44
CA THR A 62 -28.18 -9.06 -7.64
C THR A 62 -28.00 -9.95 -8.87
N ILE A 63 -29.02 -10.00 -9.73
CA ILE A 63 -29.02 -10.81 -10.96
C ILE A 63 -29.15 -9.89 -12.17
N LEU A 64 -28.25 -10.05 -13.14
CA LEU A 64 -28.29 -9.36 -14.43
C LEU A 64 -28.92 -10.24 -15.50
N ALA A 65 -30.02 -9.80 -16.09
CA ALA A 65 -30.61 -10.45 -17.25
C ALA A 65 -29.67 -10.37 -18.49
N PRO A 66 -29.89 -11.22 -19.51
CA PRO A 66 -29.13 -11.15 -20.76
C PRO A 66 -29.17 -9.75 -21.37
N GLY A 67 -27.99 -9.18 -21.66
CA GLY A 67 -27.86 -7.82 -22.22
C GLY A 67 -28.13 -6.68 -21.23
N GLN A 68 -28.43 -6.97 -19.96
CA GLN A 68 -28.68 -5.93 -18.95
C GLN A 68 -27.36 -5.27 -18.53
N SER A 69 -27.41 -3.94 -18.43
CA SER A 69 -26.34 -3.11 -17.87
C SER A 69 -26.75 -2.52 -16.53
N VAL A 70 -25.79 -2.38 -15.62
CA VAL A 70 -25.96 -1.63 -14.36
C VAL A 70 -24.75 -0.72 -14.15
N ARG A 71 -24.97 0.38 -13.42
CA ARG A 71 -23.94 1.38 -13.11
C ARG A 71 -23.69 1.47 -11.63
N VAL A 72 -22.44 1.70 -11.27
CA VAL A 72 -22.01 2.00 -9.90
C VAL A 72 -21.40 3.39 -9.90
N TYR A 73 -22.06 4.31 -9.20
CA TYR A 73 -21.67 5.72 -9.13
C TYR A 73 -20.77 6.01 -7.94
N THR A 74 -19.95 7.07 -8.05
CA THR A 74 -19.12 7.57 -6.96
C THR A 74 -19.96 7.98 -5.75
N ASN A 75 -21.02 8.78 -5.94
CA ASN A 75 -21.86 9.26 -4.83
C ASN A 75 -23.30 9.63 -5.21
N GLU A 76 -23.81 9.13 -6.33
CA GLU A 76 -25.19 9.33 -6.77
C GLU A 76 -25.97 8.01 -6.77
N VAL A 77 -27.29 8.07 -6.69
CA VAL A 77 -28.17 6.90 -6.74
C VAL A 77 -29.17 7.12 -7.87
N HIS A 78 -29.08 6.29 -8.91
CA HIS A 78 -29.90 6.35 -10.12
C HIS A 78 -30.66 5.03 -10.33
N PRO A 79 -31.91 4.90 -9.84
CA PRO A 79 -32.68 3.65 -9.88
C PRO A 79 -32.83 3.04 -11.28
N GLU A 80 -32.91 3.87 -12.32
CA GLU A 80 -33.01 3.46 -13.72
C GLU A 80 -31.78 2.72 -14.26
N SER A 81 -30.66 2.79 -13.54
CA SER A 81 -29.40 2.10 -13.89
C SER A 81 -28.95 1.10 -12.83
N GLY A 82 -29.87 0.68 -11.94
CA GLY A 82 -29.63 -0.30 -10.88
C GLY A 82 -29.48 0.31 -9.48
N GLY A 83 -29.33 1.64 -9.36
CA GLY A 83 -29.34 2.33 -8.07
C GLY A 83 -28.10 2.11 -7.20
N PHE A 84 -26.98 1.65 -7.76
CA PHE A 84 -25.76 1.37 -7.00
C PHE A 84 -24.87 2.60 -6.85
N SER A 85 -24.34 2.79 -5.64
CA SER A 85 -23.48 3.90 -5.28
C SER A 85 -22.43 3.47 -4.26
N CYS A 86 -21.22 4.01 -4.39
CA CYS A 86 -20.16 3.83 -3.42
C CYS A 86 -20.31 4.73 -2.19
N GLY A 87 -21.17 5.77 -2.25
CA GLY A 87 -21.38 6.71 -1.15
C GLY A 87 -20.13 7.55 -0.80
N SER A 88 -19.19 7.71 -1.74
CA SER A 88 -17.88 8.32 -1.48
C SER A 88 -17.95 9.84 -1.65
N GLY A 89 -17.57 10.60 -0.61
CA GLY A 89 -17.44 12.06 -0.69
C GLY A 89 -16.27 12.58 -1.54
N VAL A 90 -15.45 11.67 -2.09
CA VAL A 90 -14.30 11.97 -2.96
C VAL A 90 -14.36 11.12 -4.22
N SER A 91 -13.79 11.63 -5.33
CA SER A 91 -13.68 10.85 -6.57
C SER A 91 -12.98 9.51 -6.34
N LEU A 92 -13.52 8.48 -6.98
CA LEU A 92 -12.98 7.13 -6.95
C LEU A 92 -11.98 6.87 -8.07
N TRP A 93 -12.06 7.62 -9.16
CA TRP A 93 -11.31 7.37 -10.38
C TRP A 93 -10.42 8.56 -10.70
N LYS A 94 -9.13 8.33 -10.87
CA LYS A 94 -8.18 9.44 -11.08
C LYS A 94 -8.33 10.03 -12.48
N ASP A 95 -8.42 11.35 -12.59
CA ASP A 95 -8.38 12.08 -13.88
C ASP A 95 -7.11 11.81 -14.71
N SER A 96 -6.01 11.44 -14.04
CA SER A 96 -4.72 11.14 -14.65
C SER A 96 -4.61 9.75 -15.25
N GLY A 97 -5.63 8.91 -15.07
CA GLY A 97 -5.63 7.51 -15.45
C GLY A 97 -5.77 6.58 -14.26
N ASP A 98 -6.57 5.52 -14.42
CA ASP A 98 -6.85 4.49 -13.43
C ASP A 98 -7.22 3.19 -14.14
N GLU A 99 -7.25 2.09 -13.39
CA GLU A 99 -7.82 0.83 -13.87
C GLU A 99 -9.03 0.48 -13.01
N VAL A 100 -10.15 0.13 -13.64
CA VAL A 100 -11.30 -0.41 -12.94
C VAL A 100 -11.33 -1.92 -13.17
N ARG A 101 -11.51 -2.69 -12.10
CA ARG A 101 -11.57 -4.15 -12.10
C ARG A 101 -12.89 -4.63 -11.55
N LEU A 102 -13.51 -5.56 -12.26
CA LEU A 102 -14.65 -6.35 -11.84
C LEU A 102 -14.14 -7.70 -11.36
N LEU A 103 -14.35 -7.99 -10.08
CA LEU A 103 -13.96 -9.21 -9.41
C LEU A 103 -15.19 -10.04 -9.09
N ASP A 104 -15.10 -11.37 -9.22
CA ASP A 104 -16.15 -12.27 -8.74
C ASP A 104 -16.18 -12.32 -7.20
N ALA A 105 -17.15 -13.03 -6.63
CA ALA A 105 -17.29 -13.17 -5.18
C ALA A 105 -16.12 -13.92 -4.50
N GLN A 106 -15.27 -14.59 -5.27
CA GLN A 106 -14.04 -15.25 -4.79
C GLN A 106 -12.79 -14.35 -4.98
N GLY A 107 -12.97 -13.17 -5.57
CA GLY A 107 -11.91 -12.19 -5.83
C GLY A 107 -11.16 -12.42 -7.14
N ASN A 108 -11.62 -13.31 -8.02
CA ASN A 108 -10.99 -13.52 -9.33
C ASN A 108 -11.38 -12.39 -10.29
N LEU A 109 -10.43 -11.95 -11.12
CA LEU A 109 -10.69 -10.92 -12.14
C LEU A 109 -11.60 -11.47 -13.25
N VAL A 110 -12.77 -10.87 -13.39
CA VAL A 110 -13.71 -11.16 -14.48
C VAL A 110 -13.47 -10.22 -15.65
N SER A 111 -13.35 -8.91 -15.37
CA SER A 111 -13.14 -7.89 -16.40
C SER A 111 -12.38 -6.70 -15.82
N GLY A 112 -11.55 -6.05 -16.63
CA GLY A 112 -10.85 -4.84 -16.28
C GLY A 112 -10.86 -3.86 -17.43
N LEU A 113 -10.89 -2.58 -17.11
CA LEU A 113 -10.81 -1.50 -18.08
C LEU A 113 -9.98 -0.37 -17.49
N ALA A 114 -8.80 -0.17 -18.04
CA ALA A 114 -7.90 0.93 -17.72
C ALA A 114 -8.12 2.10 -18.66
N TYR A 115 -7.83 3.30 -18.16
CA TYR A 115 -7.76 4.49 -18.97
C TYR A 115 -6.57 5.36 -18.56
N ASP A 116 -6.04 6.15 -19.50
CA ASP A 116 -4.92 7.06 -19.23
C ASP A 116 -5.36 8.53 -19.20
N SER A 117 -4.41 9.42 -18.87
CA SER A 117 -4.62 10.87 -18.85
C SER A 117 -5.04 11.46 -20.21
N LYS A 118 -4.83 10.72 -21.30
CA LYS A 118 -5.15 11.11 -22.68
C LYS A 118 -6.51 10.56 -23.15
N GLY A 119 -7.17 9.73 -22.35
CA GLY A 119 -8.47 9.13 -22.70
C GLY A 119 -8.38 7.86 -23.53
N ASN A 120 -7.21 7.22 -23.59
CA ASN A 120 -7.09 5.90 -24.20
C ASN A 120 -7.55 4.84 -23.22
N PHE A 121 -8.39 3.91 -23.67
CA PHE A 121 -8.89 2.79 -22.88
C PHE A 121 -8.18 1.48 -23.25
N THR A 122 -7.84 0.66 -22.25
CA THR A 122 -7.23 -0.66 -22.42
C THR A 122 -8.03 -1.68 -21.61
N LYS A 123 -8.59 -2.70 -22.27
CA LYS A 123 -9.26 -3.81 -21.57
C LYS A 123 -8.21 -4.74 -20.95
N THR A 124 -8.44 -5.12 -19.70
CA THR A 124 -7.73 -6.20 -19.00
C THR A 124 -8.69 -7.37 -18.88
N THR A 125 -8.42 -8.49 -19.53
CA THR A 125 -9.22 -9.72 -19.40
C THR A 125 -8.39 -10.82 -18.75
N THR A 126 -9.06 -11.82 -18.17
CA THR A 126 -8.39 -13.00 -17.61
C THR A 126 -7.58 -13.71 -18.70
N ALA A 127 -6.40 -14.22 -18.34
CA ALA A 127 -5.46 -14.84 -19.25
C ALA A 127 -6.09 -15.99 -20.04
N ASN A 128 -6.45 -15.74 -21.32
CA ASN A 128 -6.47 -16.69 -22.41
C ASN A 128 -6.83 -16.05 -23.77
N GLU A 129 -6.13 -15.00 -24.19
CA GLU A 129 -5.93 -14.75 -25.63
C GLU A 129 -4.48 -14.31 -25.87
N LYS A 130 -3.67 -15.27 -26.28
CA LYS A 130 -2.32 -15.03 -26.78
C LYS A 130 -2.45 -14.60 -28.23
N THR A 131 -2.50 -13.29 -28.49
CA THR A 131 -2.18 -12.76 -29.82
C THR A 131 -1.16 -11.64 -29.72
N SER A 132 -0.09 -11.86 -30.46
CA SER A 132 1.16 -11.12 -30.53
C SER A 132 0.99 -9.61 -30.74
N ALA A 133 1.42 -8.84 -29.75
CA ALA A 133 2.07 -7.55 -29.96
C ALA A 133 3.21 -7.46 -28.93
N VAL A 134 4.41 -7.49 -29.49
CA VAL A 134 5.70 -7.46 -28.79
C VAL A 134 5.91 -6.06 -28.19
N ASP A 135 6.56 -6.02 -27.02
CA ASP A 135 7.06 -4.86 -26.27
C ASP A 135 6.08 -4.09 -25.34
N THR A 136 5.77 -4.61 -24.13
CA THR A 136 5.74 -3.84 -22.83
C THR A 136 5.34 -4.62 -21.54
N VAL A 137 5.19 -5.96 -21.51
CA VAL A 137 4.56 -6.68 -20.37
C VAL A 137 5.53 -7.18 -19.26
N VAL A 138 6.82 -6.83 -19.27
CA VAL A 138 7.81 -7.53 -18.40
C VAL A 138 7.89 -7.01 -16.94
N GLU A 139 7.41 -5.80 -16.63
CA GLU A 139 7.69 -5.21 -15.29
C GLU A 139 6.68 -5.56 -14.17
N ASN A 140 5.37 -5.63 -14.42
CA ASN A 140 4.38 -5.74 -13.34
C ASN A 140 4.12 -7.16 -12.79
N GLN A 141 4.49 -8.24 -13.50
CA GLN A 141 4.46 -9.59 -12.92
C GLN A 141 5.71 -9.87 -12.05
N SER A 142 6.82 -9.21 -12.37
CA SER A 142 8.09 -9.34 -11.65
C SER A 142 8.00 -8.71 -10.25
N THR A 143 7.28 -7.59 -10.12
CA THR A 143 7.20 -6.81 -8.87
C THR A 143 6.37 -7.50 -7.77
N ASP A 144 5.19 -8.05 -8.12
CA ASP A 144 4.37 -8.82 -7.17
C ASP A 144 5.06 -10.13 -6.79
N ALA A 145 5.72 -10.81 -7.74
CA ALA A 145 6.54 -11.98 -7.45
C ALA A 145 7.67 -11.65 -6.47
N LYS A 146 8.38 -10.53 -6.71
CA LYS A 146 9.48 -10.06 -5.87
C LYS A 146 9.03 -9.75 -4.44
N LEU A 147 7.86 -9.14 -4.24
CA LEU A 147 7.34 -8.91 -2.88
C LEU A 147 6.88 -10.22 -2.21
N ASN A 148 6.18 -11.09 -2.95
CA ASN A 148 5.70 -12.37 -2.44
C ASN A 148 6.84 -13.27 -1.95
N GLU A 149 8.00 -13.20 -2.60
CA GLU A 149 9.20 -13.93 -2.17
C GLU A 149 9.76 -13.46 -0.82
N LEU A 150 9.41 -12.26 -0.35
CA LEU A 150 9.87 -11.69 0.93
C LEU A 150 8.90 -12.00 2.09
N LEU A 151 7.63 -12.30 1.79
CA LEU A 151 6.60 -12.43 2.80
C LEU A 151 6.87 -13.59 3.75
N ASN A 152 6.66 -13.33 5.04
CA ASN A 152 6.85 -14.26 6.14
C ASN A 152 8.26 -14.86 6.26
N LYS A 153 9.24 -14.32 5.56
CA LYS A 153 10.66 -14.67 5.71
C LYS A 153 11.38 -13.65 6.56
N THR A 154 12.51 -14.06 7.12
CA THR A 154 13.47 -13.16 7.75
C THR A 154 14.16 -12.34 6.67
N VAL A 155 14.16 -11.02 6.82
CA VAL A 155 14.74 -10.09 5.86
C VAL A 155 15.63 -9.05 6.54
N LEU A 156 16.59 -8.53 5.78
CA LEU A 156 17.25 -7.25 6.03
C LEU A 156 16.56 -6.17 5.20
N ILE A 157 16.41 -4.98 5.79
CA ILE A 157 15.86 -3.79 5.13
C ILE A 157 16.96 -2.72 5.15
N GLU A 158 17.57 -2.48 4.00
CA GLU A 158 18.71 -1.56 3.82
C GLU A 158 18.27 -0.31 3.07
N ASN A 159 18.62 0.86 3.59
CA ASN A 159 18.38 2.09 2.86
C ASN A 159 19.29 2.20 1.63
N GLN A 160 18.71 2.55 0.49
CA GLN A 160 19.44 2.64 -0.77
C GLN A 160 20.54 3.71 -0.74
N GLU A 161 20.31 4.84 -0.08
CA GLU A 161 21.24 5.96 -0.07
C GLU A 161 22.24 5.83 1.09
N THR A 162 21.74 5.68 2.31
CA THR A 162 22.60 5.68 3.50
C THR A 162 23.33 4.35 3.72
N LYS A 163 22.90 3.26 3.06
CA LYS A 163 23.38 1.88 3.25
C LYS A 163 23.20 1.33 4.66
N ARG A 164 22.43 2.04 5.49
CA ARG A 164 22.12 1.68 6.86
C ARG A 164 20.99 0.65 6.87
N TYR A 165 21.07 -0.30 7.79
CA TYR A 165 19.99 -1.21 8.08
C TYR A 165 18.95 -0.57 8.99
N LEU A 166 17.67 -0.82 8.70
CA LEU A 166 16.58 -0.55 9.61
C LEU A 166 16.78 -1.35 10.90
N PHE A 167 16.86 -0.69 12.05
CA PHE A 167 17.32 -1.30 13.29
C PHE A 167 16.42 -0.91 14.48
N SER A 168 15.98 -1.90 15.26
CA SER A 168 15.13 -1.67 16.44
C SER A 168 15.97 -1.47 17.71
N VAL A 169 15.92 -0.26 18.30
CA VAL A 169 16.71 0.13 19.47
C VAL A 169 15.90 -0.07 20.76
N GLY A 170 15.62 -1.31 21.13
CA GLY A 170 14.86 -1.59 22.34
C GLY A 170 14.96 -3.03 22.80
N GLU A 171 14.44 -3.27 24.01
CA GLU A 171 14.25 -4.63 24.53
C GLU A 171 13.03 -5.29 23.89
N PRO A 172 12.95 -6.62 23.91
CA PRO A 172 11.74 -7.33 23.52
C PRO A 172 10.50 -6.83 24.26
N ILE A 173 9.33 -6.93 23.61
CA ILE A 173 8.05 -6.59 24.27
C ILE A 173 7.89 -7.43 25.54
N LYS A 174 7.31 -6.82 26.58
CA LYS A 174 6.97 -7.53 27.82
C LYS A 174 5.50 -7.94 27.80
N GLY A 175 5.22 -9.21 28.10
CA GLY A 175 3.85 -9.72 28.12
C GLY A 175 3.30 -9.99 26.73
N GLN A 176 1.99 -9.79 26.57
CA GLN A 176 1.27 -9.90 25.31
C GLN A 176 1.33 -8.58 24.53
N ARG A 177 0.99 -8.64 23.23
CA ARG A 177 0.88 -7.44 22.40
C ARG A 177 -0.22 -6.54 22.96
N GLY A 178 0.09 -5.29 23.29
CA GLY A 178 -0.85 -4.33 23.85
C GLY A 178 -0.60 -4.04 25.33
N ASP A 179 0.16 -4.89 26.02
CA ASP A 179 0.38 -4.78 27.46
C ASP A 179 1.25 -3.58 27.85
N GLU A 180 2.07 -3.04 26.92
CA GLU A 180 2.87 -1.84 27.18
C GLU A 180 2.03 -0.55 27.06
N GLY A 181 0.78 -0.64 26.63
CA GLY A 181 -0.22 0.43 26.77
C GLY A 181 -0.11 1.60 25.77
N GLY A 182 0.82 1.54 24.82
CA GLY A 182 0.99 2.54 23.77
C GLY A 182 2.46 2.79 23.40
N TRP A 183 2.71 3.91 22.74
CA TRP A 183 4.04 4.27 22.26
C TRP A 183 4.59 5.60 22.79
N LEU A 184 3.73 6.42 23.40
CA LEU A 184 4.12 7.73 23.93
C LEU A 184 4.39 7.62 25.42
N ALA A 185 5.38 8.36 25.94
CA ALA A 185 5.63 8.41 27.38
C ALA A 185 4.36 8.76 28.20
N SER A 186 3.44 9.53 27.62
CA SER A 186 2.14 9.88 28.23
C SER A 186 1.19 8.69 28.42
N SER A 187 1.37 7.58 27.71
CA SER A 187 0.65 6.32 27.94
C SER A 187 1.29 5.45 29.03
N GLY A 188 2.34 5.94 29.70
CA GLY A 188 3.07 5.21 30.74
C GLY A 188 4.26 4.39 30.22
N PHE A 189 4.47 4.37 28.90
CA PHE A 189 5.61 3.70 28.25
C PHE A 189 6.00 4.40 26.96
N GLU A 190 7.26 4.82 26.84
CA GLU A 190 7.80 5.36 25.59
C GLU A 190 8.37 4.22 24.75
N SER A 191 7.81 4.02 23.56
CA SER A 191 8.30 2.98 22.67
C SER A 191 9.73 3.27 22.21
N PRO A 192 10.57 2.23 22.12
CA PRO A 192 11.94 2.36 21.65
C PRO A 192 12.02 2.87 20.22
N LYS A 193 13.08 3.64 19.94
CA LYS A 193 13.34 4.21 18.61
C LYS A 193 13.67 3.13 17.58
N VAL A 194 13.43 3.45 16.32
CA VAL A 194 14.02 2.75 15.17
C VAL A 194 15.03 3.68 14.50
N VAL A 195 16.20 3.13 14.15
CA VAL A 195 17.35 3.90 13.66
C VAL A 195 17.98 3.22 12.44
N GLY A 196 18.91 3.92 11.78
CA GLY A 196 19.76 3.38 10.73
C GLY A 196 21.12 2.93 11.26
N ALA A 197 21.27 1.65 11.58
CA ALA A 197 22.55 1.08 12.03
C ALA A 197 23.43 0.68 10.85
N ASP A 198 24.75 0.69 11.00
CA ASP A 198 25.69 0.27 9.95
C ASP A 198 25.80 -1.25 9.79
N ALA A 199 25.48 -2.00 10.85
CA ALA A 199 25.49 -3.46 10.87
C ALA A 199 24.30 -4.06 11.64
N ASN A 200 24.13 -5.38 11.49
CA ASN A 200 23.15 -6.15 12.25
C ASN A 200 23.68 -6.53 13.64
N TYR A 201 23.63 -5.61 14.58
CA TYR A 201 24.01 -5.89 15.97
C TYR A 201 22.91 -6.67 16.70
N TYR A 202 23.30 -7.75 17.38
CA TYR A 202 22.40 -8.55 18.22
C TYR A 202 21.11 -9.01 17.51
N ASN A 203 21.17 -9.24 16.19
CA ASN A 203 20.02 -9.61 15.35
C ASN A 203 18.86 -8.58 15.31
N ARG A 204 19.08 -7.35 15.78
CA ARG A 204 18.05 -6.31 15.85
C ARG A 204 17.80 -5.59 14.52
N ALA A 205 18.55 -5.91 13.46
CA ALA A 205 18.26 -5.49 12.09
C ALA A 205 17.41 -6.52 11.31
N LEU A 206 17.04 -7.63 11.92
CA LEU A 206 16.26 -8.68 11.27
C LEU A 206 14.76 -8.43 11.42
N TRP A 207 14.05 -8.45 10.30
CA TRP A 207 12.61 -8.19 10.25
C TRP A 207 11.85 -9.31 9.56
N LYS A 208 10.54 -9.36 9.77
CA LYS A 208 9.61 -10.22 9.04
C LYS A 208 8.45 -9.38 8.55
N ILE A 209 8.16 -9.48 7.26
CA ILE A 209 7.04 -8.81 6.62
C ILE A 209 5.84 -9.76 6.68
N VAL A 210 4.83 -9.42 7.46
CA VAL A 210 3.66 -10.24 7.73
C VAL A 210 2.44 -9.62 7.05
N PRO A 211 1.77 -10.34 6.13
CA PRO A 211 0.51 -9.87 5.55
C PRO A 211 -0.56 -9.60 6.61
N SER A 212 -1.26 -8.48 6.48
CA SER A 212 -2.35 -8.05 7.37
C SER A 212 -3.40 -7.28 6.55
N GLY A 213 -4.34 -8.01 5.97
CA GLY A 213 -5.29 -7.45 4.99
C GLY A 213 -4.57 -6.96 3.74
N ASP A 214 -4.87 -5.74 3.30
CA ASP A 214 -4.22 -5.07 2.16
C ASP A 214 -2.91 -4.35 2.54
N SER A 215 -2.36 -4.64 3.70
CA SER A 215 -1.15 -4.00 4.22
C SER A 215 -0.28 -5.01 4.94
N PHE A 216 0.86 -4.55 5.44
CA PHE A 216 1.88 -5.39 6.03
C PHE A 216 2.24 -4.88 7.42
N LEU A 217 2.31 -5.81 8.36
CA LEU A 217 3.05 -5.59 9.59
C LEU A 217 4.53 -5.88 9.30
N ILE A 218 5.42 -5.05 9.81
CA ILE A 218 6.87 -5.28 9.71
C ILE A 218 7.36 -5.51 11.15
N GLU A 219 7.60 -6.77 11.48
CA GLU A 219 7.90 -7.23 12.85
C GLU A 219 9.40 -7.49 13.02
N ASN A 220 10.01 -6.87 14.02
CA ASN A 220 11.40 -7.16 14.36
C ASN A 220 11.53 -8.57 14.95
N GLN A 221 12.52 -9.33 14.49
CA GLN A 221 12.69 -10.72 14.93
C GLN A 221 13.24 -10.86 16.34
N GLU A 222 14.01 -9.89 16.83
CA GLU A 222 14.56 -9.90 18.18
C GLU A 222 13.58 -9.25 19.16
N THR A 223 13.17 -8.01 18.90
CA THR A 223 12.35 -7.24 19.84
C THR A 223 10.87 -7.60 19.79
N LYS A 224 10.41 -8.31 18.76
CA LYS A 224 8.98 -8.64 18.48
C LYS A 224 8.07 -7.42 18.32
N ARG A 225 8.66 -6.23 18.26
CA ARG A 225 7.96 -4.96 18.07
C ARG A 225 7.60 -4.76 16.59
N TYR A 226 6.47 -4.13 16.36
CA TYR A 226 6.10 -3.68 15.03
C TYR A 226 6.74 -2.33 14.72
N LEU A 227 7.21 -2.19 13.48
CA LEU A 227 7.54 -0.89 12.92
C LEU A 227 6.29 -0.01 12.95
N PHE A 228 6.40 1.17 13.54
CA PHE A 228 5.25 2.02 13.84
C PHE A 228 5.53 3.48 13.49
N SER A 229 4.63 4.11 12.72
CA SER A 229 4.73 5.53 12.38
C SER A 229 4.14 6.37 13.51
N ASP A 230 4.95 7.22 14.12
CA ASP A 230 4.46 8.27 15.00
C ASP A 230 3.90 9.45 14.18
N GLY A 231 3.21 10.37 14.87
CA GLY A 231 2.76 11.65 14.35
C GLY A 231 1.51 11.61 13.49
N GLU A 232 1.13 12.79 13.02
CA GLU A 232 -0.09 13.01 12.24
C GLU A 232 0.09 12.64 10.76
N PRO A 233 -1.00 12.34 10.04
CA PRO A 233 -0.95 12.24 8.58
C PRO A 233 -0.34 13.46 7.92
N ILE A 234 0.28 13.26 6.74
CA ILE A 234 0.84 14.37 5.97
C ILE A 234 -0.24 15.42 5.68
N LYS A 235 0.14 16.69 5.71
CA LYS A 235 -0.74 17.80 5.33
C LYS A 235 -0.48 18.22 3.89
N GLY A 236 -1.54 18.29 3.09
CA GLY A 236 -1.43 18.68 1.68
C GLY A 236 -0.96 17.52 0.79
N GLN A 237 -0.24 17.86 -0.27
CA GLN A 237 0.36 16.92 -1.20
C GLN A 237 1.73 16.43 -0.68
N ARG A 238 2.24 15.36 -1.30
CA ARG A 238 3.59 14.87 -0.99
C ARG A 238 4.62 15.95 -1.32
N GLY A 239 5.42 16.34 -0.33
CA GLY A 239 6.47 17.33 -0.48
C GLY A 239 6.12 18.69 0.11
N ASP A 240 4.84 18.92 0.46
CA ASP A 240 4.34 20.20 0.96
C ASP A 240 4.84 20.52 2.38
N GLU A 241 5.26 19.51 3.15
CA GLU A 241 5.81 19.74 4.51
C GLU A 241 7.26 20.23 4.46
N GLY A 242 7.90 20.27 3.28
CA GLY A 242 9.14 21.01 3.05
C GLY A 242 10.41 20.36 3.58
N GLY A 243 10.38 19.06 3.90
CA GLY A 243 11.54 18.29 4.36
C GLY A 243 11.28 17.52 5.65
N TRP A 244 12.35 17.01 6.27
CA TRP A 244 12.25 16.18 7.48
C TRP A 244 12.98 16.75 8.70
N LEU A 245 13.82 17.76 8.52
CA LEU A 245 14.61 18.36 9.60
C LEU A 245 13.91 19.61 10.11
N ALA A 246 13.94 19.84 11.43
CA ALA A 246 13.41 21.07 12.02
C ALA A 246 13.96 22.35 11.34
N SER A 247 15.20 22.31 10.84
CA SER A 247 15.84 23.41 10.12
C SER A 247 15.18 23.76 8.78
N SER A 248 14.41 22.85 8.17
CA SER A 248 13.59 23.12 6.98
C SER A 248 12.21 23.69 7.32
N GLY A 249 11.93 23.97 8.60
CA GLY A 249 10.66 24.50 9.08
C GLY A 249 9.66 23.43 9.53
N PHE A 250 10.00 22.15 9.39
CA PHE A 250 9.18 21.03 9.82
C PHE A 250 10.04 19.83 10.24
N GLU A 251 9.89 19.35 11.48
CA GLU A 251 10.53 18.11 11.93
C GLU A 251 9.59 16.93 11.66
N SER A 252 10.04 15.99 10.82
CA SER A 252 9.25 14.80 10.53
C SER A 252 9.06 13.94 11.79
N PRO A 253 7.86 13.34 11.96
CA PRO A 253 7.60 12.43 13.06
C PRO A 253 8.54 11.23 13.09
N LYS A 254 8.72 10.66 14.29
CA LYS A 254 9.58 9.50 14.51
C LYS A 254 8.97 8.23 13.94
N VAL A 255 9.83 7.23 13.72
CA VAL A 255 9.41 5.83 13.59
C VAL A 255 9.95 5.05 14.78
N VAL A 256 9.10 4.24 15.39
CA VAL A 256 9.37 3.55 16.66
C VAL A 256 8.99 2.06 16.56
N GLY A 257 9.39 1.29 17.57
CA GLY A 257 9.01 -0.12 17.75
C GLY A 257 7.88 -0.25 18.77
N ALA A 258 6.63 -0.28 18.31
CA ALA A 258 5.47 -0.46 19.19
C ALA A 258 5.19 -1.95 19.45
N ASP A 259 4.57 -2.27 20.58
CA ASP A 259 4.23 -3.65 20.95
C ASP A 259 2.98 -4.19 20.22
N ALA A 260 2.11 -3.30 19.75
CA ALA A 260 0.91 -3.62 18.99
C ALA A 260 0.63 -2.61 17.86
N ASN A 261 -0.40 -2.92 17.06
CA ASN A 261 -0.91 -2.02 16.03
C ASN A 261 -1.96 -1.09 16.63
N TYR A 262 -1.54 0.10 17.08
CA TYR A 262 -2.47 1.14 17.55
C TYR A 262 -2.89 2.03 16.39
N TYR A 263 -4.20 2.29 16.28
CA TYR A 263 -4.78 3.21 15.30
C TYR A 263 -4.32 2.96 13.85
N ASN A 264 -4.04 1.70 13.49
CA ASN A 264 -3.53 1.29 12.18
C ASN A 264 -2.16 1.88 11.78
N ARG A 265 -1.42 2.48 12.72
CA ARG A 265 -0.12 3.11 12.47
C ARG A 265 1.05 2.13 12.41
N ALA A 266 0.82 0.84 12.67
CA ALA A 266 1.79 -0.23 12.38
C ALA A 266 1.57 -0.90 11.01
N LEU A 267 0.55 -0.51 10.25
CA LEU A 267 0.27 -1.06 8.93
C LEU A 267 0.99 -0.26 7.85
N TRP A 268 1.72 -0.97 7.00
CA TRP A 268 2.52 -0.39 5.93
C TRP A 268 2.12 -0.96 4.57
N LYS A 269 2.20 -0.12 3.54
CA LYS A 269 2.21 -0.53 2.15
C LYS A 269 3.64 -0.60 1.68
N ILE A 270 4.00 -1.68 0.99
CA ILE A 270 5.32 -1.87 0.40
C ILE A 270 5.15 -1.76 -1.10
N VAL A 271 5.67 -0.68 -1.69
CA VAL A 271 5.47 -0.32 -3.08
C VAL A 271 6.79 -0.51 -3.83
N PRO A 272 6.86 -1.44 -4.79
CA PRO A 272 8.03 -1.62 -5.64
C PRO A 272 8.44 -0.32 -6.36
N SER A 273 9.74 -0.04 -6.38
CA SER A 273 10.32 1.15 -7.03
C SER A 273 11.69 0.79 -7.59
N GLY A 274 11.72 0.34 -8.85
CA GLY A 274 12.91 -0.24 -9.48
C GLY A 274 13.41 -1.45 -8.69
N ASP A 275 14.68 -1.43 -8.30
CA ASP A 275 15.28 -2.50 -7.50
C ASP A 275 14.98 -2.42 -6.00
N SER A 276 14.33 -1.35 -5.57
CA SER A 276 14.03 -1.03 -4.17
C SER A 276 12.52 -0.97 -3.93
N PHE A 277 12.15 -0.58 -2.71
CA PHE A 277 10.77 -0.41 -2.28
C PHE A 277 10.59 0.93 -1.56
N LEU A 278 9.48 1.60 -1.81
CA LEU A 278 8.93 2.60 -0.90
C LEU A 278 8.11 1.87 0.16
N ILE A 279 8.24 2.27 1.42
CA ILE A 279 7.46 1.73 2.54
C ILE A 279 6.60 2.87 3.08
N GLU A 280 5.32 2.88 2.75
CA GLU A 280 4.35 3.94 3.06
C GLU A 280 3.46 3.52 4.23
N ASN A 281 3.33 4.35 5.26
CA ASN A 281 2.40 4.06 6.34
C ASN A 281 0.95 4.19 5.87
N GLN A 282 0.11 3.21 6.22
CA GLN A 282 -1.29 3.20 5.81
C GLN A 282 -2.07 4.40 6.36
N GLU A 283 -1.82 4.79 7.61
CA GLU A 283 -2.57 5.85 8.28
C GLU A 283 -1.96 7.22 7.97
N THR A 284 -0.67 7.39 8.27
CA THR A 284 -0.03 8.70 8.17
C THR A 284 0.34 9.09 6.73
N LYS A 285 0.33 8.14 5.79
CA LYS A 285 0.78 8.30 4.39
C LYS A 285 2.26 8.69 4.23
N ARG A 286 3.00 8.72 5.34
CA ARG A 286 4.42 9.03 5.38
C ARG A 286 5.24 7.86 4.87
N TYR A 287 6.33 8.15 4.18
CA TYR A 287 7.32 7.15 3.82
C TYR A 287 8.29 6.91 4.98
N LEU A 288 8.65 5.65 5.18
CA LEU A 288 9.81 5.27 5.98
C LEU A 288 11.05 5.89 5.37
N PHE A 289 11.78 6.69 6.15
CA PHE A 289 12.86 7.53 5.65
C PHE A 289 14.09 7.43 6.55
N SER A 290 15.26 7.16 5.94
CA SER A 290 16.53 7.15 6.67
C SER A 290 17.09 8.56 6.78
N ASP A 291 17.25 9.05 8.00
CA ASP A 291 18.00 10.28 8.26
C ASP A 291 19.52 9.99 8.24
N GLY A 292 20.31 11.08 8.25
CA GLY A 292 21.75 11.07 8.43
C GLY A 292 22.57 10.70 7.19
N GLU A 293 23.88 10.69 7.39
CA GLU A 293 24.86 10.40 6.34
C GLU A 293 24.96 8.90 6.06
N PRO A 294 25.43 8.50 4.86
CA PRO A 294 25.81 7.12 4.59
C PRO A 294 26.81 6.56 5.61
N ILE A 295 26.83 5.23 5.77
CA ILE A 295 27.80 4.58 6.65
C ILE A 295 29.24 4.94 6.22
N LYS A 296 30.13 5.09 7.21
CA LYS A 296 31.55 5.30 6.95
C LYS A 296 32.32 4.00 7.14
N GLY A 297 33.12 3.62 6.15
CA GLY A 297 33.91 2.40 6.20
C GLY A 297 33.11 1.14 5.87
N GLN A 298 33.50 0.03 6.48
CA GLN A 298 32.82 -1.26 6.39
C GLN A 298 31.68 -1.35 7.42
N ARG A 299 30.80 -2.35 7.26
CA ARG A 299 29.75 -2.59 8.25
C ARG A 299 30.38 -2.98 9.59
N GLY A 300 30.02 -2.28 10.64
CA GLY A 300 30.55 -2.50 11.99
C GLY A 300 31.55 -1.42 12.42
N ASP A 301 32.09 -0.64 11.49
CA ASP A 301 33.14 0.34 11.75
C ASP A 301 32.63 1.53 12.58
N GLU A 302 31.32 1.81 12.58
CA GLU A 302 30.73 2.87 13.41
C GLU A 302 30.53 2.42 14.87
N GLY A 303 30.77 1.14 15.19
CA GLY A 303 30.91 0.65 16.56
C GLY A 303 29.60 0.51 17.35
N GLY A 304 28.45 0.68 16.71
CA GLY A 304 27.13 0.50 17.31
C GLY A 304 26.15 1.62 16.98
N TRP A 305 25.12 1.76 17.80
CA TRP A 305 24.05 2.74 17.59
C TRP A 305 23.86 3.74 18.72
N LEU A 306 24.51 3.52 19.87
CA LEU A 306 24.37 4.35 21.06
C LEU A 306 25.47 5.40 21.09
N ALA A 307 25.15 6.64 21.43
CA ALA A 307 26.17 7.68 21.66
C ALA A 307 27.30 7.21 22.61
N SER A 308 26.99 6.34 23.58
CA SER A 308 27.96 5.75 24.50
C SER A 308 29.01 4.84 23.86
N SER A 309 28.78 4.33 22.64
CA SER A 309 29.79 3.62 21.85
C SER A 309 30.65 4.55 20.99
N GLY A 310 30.51 5.88 21.16
CA GLY A 310 31.26 6.88 20.40
C GLY A 310 30.57 7.34 19.10
N PHE A 311 29.40 6.79 18.78
CA PHE A 311 28.59 7.15 17.62
C PHE A 311 27.10 6.90 17.87
N GLU A 312 26.26 7.89 17.63
CA GLU A 312 24.80 7.71 17.67
C GLU A 312 24.28 7.47 16.25
N SER A 313 23.62 6.32 16.04
CA SER A 313 23.04 6.01 14.73
C SER A 313 21.96 7.03 14.36
N PRO A 314 21.91 7.47 13.09
CA PRO A 314 20.86 8.37 12.62
C PRO A 314 19.44 7.82 12.81
N LYS A 315 18.49 8.74 12.95
CA LYS A 315 17.08 8.41 13.13
C LYS A 315 16.48 7.78 11.87
N VAL A 316 15.38 7.05 12.06
CA VAL A 316 14.43 6.76 10.98
C VAL A 316 13.13 7.49 11.29
N VAL A 317 12.58 8.17 10.28
CA VAL A 317 11.45 9.09 10.42
C VAL A 317 10.38 8.83 9.35
N GLY A 318 9.20 9.44 9.54
CA GLY A 318 8.11 9.44 8.58
C GLY A 318 8.10 10.71 7.74
N ALA A 319 8.76 10.70 6.58
CA ALA A 319 8.78 11.85 5.66
C ALA A 319 7.56 11.86 4.74
N ASP A 320 7.12 13.04 4.29
CA ASP A 320 5.98 13.19 3.37
C ASP A 320 6.32 12.86 1.90
N ALA A 321 7.60 12.93 1.54
CA ALA A 321 8.12 12.59 0.22
C ALA A 321 9.46 11.84 0.26
N ASN A 322 9.85 11.30 -0.90
CA ASN A 322 11.14 10.66 -1.10
C ASN A 322 12.22 11.70 -1.43
N TYR A 323 12.73 12.38 -0.40
CA TYR A 323 13.82 13.33 -0.58
C TYR A 323 15.17 12.61 -0.75
N TYR A 324 15.94 13.01 -1.76
CA TYR A 324 17.30 12.50 -2.01
C TYR A 324 17.40 10.96 -2.04
N ASN A 325 16.34 10.28 -2.48
CA ASN A 325 16.25 8.81 -2.51
C ASN A 325 16.36 8.10 -1.14
N ARG A 326 16.25 8.83 -0.04
CA ARG A 326 16.37 8.29 1.32
C ARG A 326 15.12 7.59 1.83
N ALA A 327 14.03 7.54 1.04
CA ALA A 327 12.87 6.69 1.32
C ALA A 327 12.88 5.35 0.55
N LEU A 328 13.92 5.08 -0.26
CA LEU A 328 14.05 3.82 -0.99
C LEU A 328 14.80 2.78 -0.17
N TRP A 329 14.21 1.59 -0.04
CA TRP A 329 14.75 0.49 0.75
C TRP A 329 14.93 -0.77 -0.08
N LYS A 330 16.11 -1.37 -0.03
CA LYS A 330 16.36 -2.71 -0.54
C LYS A 330 15.98 -3.72 0.54
N ILE A 331 15.20 -4.72 0.16
CA ILE A 331 14.77 -5.79 1.07
C ILE A 331 15.34 -7.10 0.55
N THR A 332 16.12 -7.80 1.38
CA THR A 332 16.76 -9.06 1.04
C THR A 332 16.44 -10.13 2.07
N THR A 333 16.19 -11.35 1.60
CA THR A 333 16.05 -12.52 2.47
C THR A 333 17.41 -12.95 3.02
N ILE A 334 17.39 -13.69 4.13
CA ILE A 334 18.58 -14.26 4.79
C ILE A 334 18.42 -15.78 4.84
#